data_AF-A0A2N1JX94-F1
#
_entry.id   AF-A0A2N1JX94-F1
#
_cell.length_a   1.000
_cell.length_b   1.000
_cell.length_c   1.000
_cell.angle_alpha   90.00
_cell.angle_beta   90.00
_cell.angle_gamma   90.00
#
_symmetry.space_group_name_H-M   'P 1'
#
loop_
_entity.id
_entity.type
_entity.pdbx_description
1 polymer ?
#
loop_
_entity_poly.entity_id
_entity_poly.type
_entity_poly.pdbx_seq_one_letter_code
_entity_poly.pdbx_strand_id
1 'polypeptide(L)' 'MSCIVTGLTQPLCLTLVYNVSSGILISSTVDCGSCTLETEFDYTSKNLVIRVPFTGEGTLIFNDKFQASCVTTNLTQP' A
#
# COMPACT_ATOMS: atom_id res chain seq x y z
N MET A 1 -10.54 26.13 14.31
CA MET A 1 -10.71 26.19 12.85
C MET A 1 -9.85 25.11 12.18
N SER A 2 -10.48 24.02 11.73
CA SER A 2 -9.79 22.93 11.05
C SER A 2 -9.48 23.27 9.58
N CYS A 3 -8.28 22.93 9.10
CA CYS A 3 -7.90 23.05 7.69
C CYS A 3 -7.99 21.67 7.04
N ILE A 4 -8.67 21.58 5.91
CA ILE A 4 -8.87 20.32 5.18
C ILE A 4 -8.18 20.44 3.83
N VAL A 5 -7.25 19.53 3.54
CA VAL A 5 -6.57 19.40 2.25
C VAL A 5 -7.03 18.10 1.62
N THR A 6 -7.69 18.19 0.46
CA THR A 6 -8.19 17.06 -0.33
C THR A 6 -7.31 16.82 -1.56
N GLY A 7 -7.46 15.65 -2.18
CA GLY A 7 -6.77 15.33 -3.44
C GLY A 7 -5.28 14.99 -3.26
N LEU A 8 -4.90 14.53 -2.06
CA LEU A 8 -3.54 14.06 -1.82
C LEU A 8 -3.40 12.68 -2.45
N THR A 9 -2.48 12.57 -3.40
CA THR A 9 -2.11 11.29 -4.01
C THR A 9 -0.78 10.84 -3.41
N GLN A 10 -0.72 9.59 -2.96
CA GLN A 10 0.47 8.98 -2.42
C GLN A 10 0.68 7.63 -3.12
N PRO A 11 1.84 7.39 -3.75
CA PRO A 11 2.15 6.06 -4.27
C PRO A 11 2.32 5.08 -3.11
N LEU A 12 1.74 3.89 -3.27
CA LEU A 12 1.76 2.78 -2.34
C LEU A 12 2.25 1.52 -3.06
N CYS A 13 2.90 0.63 -2.33
CA CYS A 13 3.29 -0.68 -2.82
C CYS A 13 2.73 -1.78 -1.92
N LEU A 14 1.94 -2.68 -2.50
CA LEU A 14 1.50 -3.89 -1.82
C LEU A 14 2.50 -5.01 -2.14
N THR A 15 3.06 -5.63 -1.11
CA THR A 15 3.86 -6.85 -1.24
C THR A 15 3.08 -8.01 -0.61
N LEU A 16 2.76 -9.00 -1.45
CA LEU A 16 2.15 -10.27 -1.05
C LEU A 16 3.20 -11.37 -1.12
N VAL A 17 3.34 -12.15 -0.06
CA VAL A 17 4.20 -13.35 -0.06
C VAL A 17 3.31 -14.56 0.16
N TYR A 18 3.21 -15.41 -0.85
CA TYR A 18 2.35 -16.58 -0.88
C TYR A 18 3.18 -17.84 -1.03
N ASN A 19 3.00 -18.83 -0.17
CA ASN A 19 3.65 -20.13 -0.37
C ASN A 19 2.80 -20.99 -1.29
N VAL A 20 3.31 -21.31 -2.48
CA VAL A 20 2.54 -22.09 -3.47
C VAL A 20 2.42 -23.56 -3.09
N SER A 21 3.33 -24.07 -2.26
CA SER A 21 3.34 -25.48 -1.87
C SER A 21 2.34 -25.77 -0.76
N SER A 22 2.19 -24.87 0.20
CA SER A 22 1.18 -24.99 1.27
C SER A 22 -0.14 -24.32 0.91
N GLY A 23 -0.14 -23.44 -0.09
CA GLY A 23 -1.31 -22.69 -0.53
C GLY A 23 -1.70 -21.54 0.41
N ILE A 24 -0.78 -21.10 1.28
CA ILE A 24 -1.05 -20.12 2.34
C ILE A 24 -0.37 -18.78 2.03
N LEU A 25 -1.08 -17.68 2.28
CA LEU A 25 -0.50 -16.34 2.31
C LEU A 25 0.38 -16.19 3.56
N ILE A 26 1.68 -16.09 3.37
CA ILE A 26 2.66 -15.89 4.46
C ILE A 26 2.58 -14.46 4.99
N SER A 27 2.56 -13.47 4.09
CA SER A 27 2.49 -12.07 4.50
C SER A 27 1.80 -11.19 3.47
N SER A 28 1.22 -10.09 3.97
CA SER A 28 0.69 -8.99 3.18
C SER A 28 1.15 -7.71 3.85
N THR A 29 1.87 -6.86 3.12
CA THR A 29 2.43 -5.61 3.63
C THR A 29 2.16 -4.49 2.63
N VAL A 30 1.86 -3.30 3.15
CA VAL A 30 1.67 -2.10 2.34
C VAL A 30 2.70 -1.07 2.78
N ASP A 31 3.56 -0.68 1.85
CA ASP A 31 4.58 0.32 2.07
C ASP A 31 4.25 1.62 1.33
N CYS A 32 4.62 2.75 1.93
CA CYS A 32 4.55 4.04 1.26
C CYS A 32 5.72 4.16 0.27
N GLY A 33 5.41 4.40 -1.00
CA GLY A 33 6.41 4.53 -2.06
C GLY A 33 5.95 3.91 -3.38
N SER A 34 6.64 4.27 -4.46
CA SER A 34 6.43 3.65 -5.77
C SER A 34 7.17 2.32 -5.85
N CYS A 35 6.52 1.30 -6.40
CA CYS A 35 7.19 0.08 -6.84
C CYS A 35 6.77 -0.28 -8.26
N THR A 36 7.47 -1.23 -8.86
CA THR A 36 7.13 -1.83 -10.14
C THR A 36 6.22 -3.03 -9.92
N LEU A 37 5.29 -3.26 -10.86
CA LEU A 37 4.51 -4.49 -10.86
C LEU A 37 5.47 -5.65 -11.16
N GLU A 38 5.70 -6.48 -10.15
CA GLU A 38 6.68 -7.57 -10.22
C GLU A 38 6.11 -8.84 -9.61
N THR A 39 6.54 -9.97 -10.15
CA THR A 39 6.23 -11.29 -9.60
C THR A 39 7.51 -12.10 -9.59
N GLU A 40 7.95 -12.48 -8.40
CA GLU A 40 9.15 -13.27 -8.18
C GLU A 40 8.78 -14.59 -7.54
N PHE A 41 9.44 -15.68 -7.95
CA PHE A 41 9.23 -16.99 -7.37
C PHE A 41 10.54 -17.56 -6.83
N ASP A 42 10.58 -17.85 -5.53
CA ASP A 42 11.69 -18.54 -4.89
C ASP A 42 11.46 -20.05 -4.93
N TYR A 43 12.27 -20.74 -5.74
CA TYR A 43 12.22 -22.20 -5.89
C TYR A 43 12.64 -22.97 -4.64
N THR A 44 13.38 -22.36 -3.72
CA THR A 44 13.87 -22.98 -2.48
C THR A 44 12.78 -22.98 -1.42
N SER A 45 12.19 -21.81 -1.15
CA SER A 45 11.13 -21.66 -0.15
C SER A 45 9.73 -21.93 -0.71
N LYS A 46 9.58 -22.06 -2.04
CA LYS A 46 8.29 -22.15 -2.75
C LYS A 46 7.41 -20.91 -2.52
N ASN A 47 8.03 -19.77 -2.28
CA ASN A 47 7.33 -18.51 -2.07
C ASN A 47 7.20 -17.75 -3.39
N LEU A 48 5.97 -17.34 -3.69
CA LEU A 48 5.61 -16.40 -4.72
C LEU A 48 5.48 -15.02 -4.08
N VAL A 49 6.35 -14.09 -4.46
CA VAL A 49 6.31 -12.70 -4.03
C VAL A 49 5.69 -11.88 -5.15
N ILE A 50 4.60 -11.18 -4.85
CA ILE A 50 3.89 -10.32 -5.80
C ILE A 50 3.98 -8.89 -5.26
N ARG A 51 4.49 -7.98 -6.08
CA ARG A 51 4.52 -6.54 -5.80
C ARG A 51 3.56 -5.84 -6.72
N VAL A 52 2.63 -5.08 -6.16
CA VAL A 52 1.61 -4.36 -6.93
C VAL A 52 1.65 -2.88 -6.57
N PRO A 53 1.89 -1.98 -7.55
CA PRO A 53 1.79 -0.56 -7.32
C PRO A 53 0.34 -0.11 -7.24
N PHE A 54 0.04 0.77 -6.30
CA PHE A 54 -1.24 1.45 -6.15
C PHE A 54 -1.03 2.95 -5.91
N THR A 55 -2.04 3.74 -6.22
CA THR A 55 -2.13 5.14 -5.79
C THR A 55 -3.21 5.24 -4.73
N GLY A 56 -2.81 5.62 -3.52
CA GLY A 56 -3.74 5.98 -2.46
C GLY A 56 -4.13 7.44 -2.62
N GLU A 57 -5.43 7.72 -2.68
CA GLU A 57 -5.96 9.07 -2.56
C GLU A 57 -6.41 9.28 -1.12
N GLY A 58 -6.14 10.46 -0.56
CA GLY A 58 -6.53 10.76 0.79
C GLY A 58 -6.85 12.22 1.07
N THR A 59 -7.32 12.44 2.30
CA THR A 59 -7.62 13.75 2.85
C THR A 59 -6.80 13.96 4.11
N LEU A 60 -6.09 15.09 4.20
CA LEU A 60 -5.42 15.54 5.42
C LEU A 60 -6.29 16.57 6.14
N ILE A 61 -6.55 16.33 7.41
CA ILE A 61 -7.29 17.23 8.28
C ILE A 61 -6.35 17.72 9.37
N PHE A 62 -6.12 19.03 9.42
CA PHE A 62 -5.42 19.70 10.51
C PHE A 62 -6.44 20.29 11.48
N ASN A 63 -6.23 20.05 12.78
CA ASN A 63 -7.02 20.69 13.83
C ASN A 63 -6.21 21.78 14.57
N ASP A 64 -6.89 22.51 15.44
CA ASP A 64 -6.31 23.62 16.23
C ASP A 64 -5.19 23.20 17.19
N LYS A 65 -5.01 21.90 17.39
CA LYS A 65 -3.95 21.30 18.21
C LYS A 65 -2.80 20.76 17.36
N PHE A 66 -2.73 21.12 16.07
CA PHE A 66 -1.75 20.62 15.10
C PHE A 66 -1.74 19.08 14.96
N GLN A 67 -2.82 18.41 15.33
CA GLN A 67 -2.95 16.99 15.02
C GLN A 67 -3.39 16.86 13.57
N ALA A 68 -2.63 16.08 12.80
CA ALA A 68 -2.93 15.75 11.43
C ALA A 68 -3.50 14.33 11.37
N SER A 69 -4.66 14.17 10.74
CA SER A 69 -5.22 12.85 10.40
C SER A 69 -5.22 12.69 8.90
N CYS A 70 -4.70 11.57 8.41
CA CYS A 70 -4.76 11.19 7.01
C CYS A 70 -5.77 10.04 6.86
N VAL A 71 -6.77 10.25 6.00
CA VAL A 71 -7.76 9.22 5.68
C VAL A 71 -7.60 8.88 4.21
N THR A 72 -7.24 7.63 3.91
CA THR A 72 -7.26 7.10 2.55
C THR A 72 -8.71 6.95 2.10
N THR A 73 -9.11 7.72 1.11
CA THR A 73 -10.47 7.74 0.55
C THR A 73 -10.61 6.85 -0.69
N ASN A 74 -9.52 6.57 -1.40
CA ASN A 74 -9.55 5.74 -2.60
C ASN A 74 -8.23 4.99 -2.84
N LEU A 75 -8.30 3.85 -3.52
CA LEU A 75 -7.15 3.05 -3.96
C LEU A 75 -7.33 2.74 -5.45
N THR A 76 -6.46 3.28 -6.29
CA THR A 76 -6.47 3.06 -7.74
C THR A 76 -5.21 2.32 -8.18
N GLN A 77 -5.36 1.33 -9.05
CA GLN A 77 -4.24 0.64 -9.70
C GLN A 77 -3.95 1.34 -11.05
N PRO A 78 -2.68 1.64 -11.37
CA PRO A 78 -2.31 2.21 -12.67
C PRO A 78 -2.58 1.26 -13.84
#